data_AF-A0AAT9J2A1-F1
#
_entry.id   AF-A0AAT9J2A1-F1
#
_cell.length_a   1.000
_cell.length_b   1.000
_cell.length_c   1.000
_cell.angle_alpha   90.00
_cell.angle_beta   90.00
_cell.angle_gamma   90.00
#
_symmetry.space_group_name_H-M   'P 1'
#
loop_
_entity.id
_entity.type
_entity.pdbx_description
1 polymer ?
#
loop_
_entity_poly.entity_id
_entity_poly.type
_entity_poly.pdbx_seq_one_letter_code
_entity_poly.pdbx_strand_id
1 'polypeptide(L)'
;MIDATRHLVSGDLDRLVQVAIKAYQTGDFQAGDKAVADLSDLTTRLDALLGYQQETLSSWIDDARAYGDTPAESAYYVENAKAQVSVWGGKGNLNDYASKAWQGMYKSFYLPRWLKLFSALRAGGFDQAAFTVSITTWEHDWVNDGQVYTRSKPSDPIAAARVLLARLEGEA
;
A
#
# COMPACT_ATOMS: atom_id res chain seq x y z
N MET A 1 -0.02 9.94 18.65
CA MET A 1 -1.02 8.84 18.59
C MET A 1 -1.03 8.18 17.22
N ILE A 2 -1.43 8.88 16.14
CA ILE A 2 -1.52 8.31 14.78
C ILE A 2 -0.23 7.59 14.35
N ASP A 3 0.93 8.23 14.51
CA ASP A 3 2.20 7.62 14.10
C ASP A 3 2.59 6.39 14.91
N ALA A 4 2.29 6.39 16.21
CA ALA A 4 2.54 5.23 17.08
C ALA A 4 1.62 4.07 16.70
N THR A 5 0.32 4.33 16.49
CA THR A 5 -0.63 3.33 15.98
C THR A 5 -0.18 2.78 14.63
N ARG A 6 0.20 3.65 13.69
CA ARG A 6 0.73 3.24 12.39
C ARG A 6 1.95 2.34 12.53
N HIS A 7 2.91 2.70 13.38
CA HIS A 7 4.12 1.92 13.57
C HIS A 7 3.80 0.51 14.10
N LEU A 8 2.99 0.42 15.16
CA LEU A 8 2.59 -0.86 15.76
C LEU A 8 1.80 -1.73 14.79
N VAL A 9 0.80 -1.15 14.11
CA VAL A 9 -0.01 -1.86 13.11
C VAL A 9 0.83 -2.31 11.91
N SER A 10 1.83 -1.52 11.49
CA SER A 10 2.74 -1.93 10.41
C SER A 10 3.54 -3.18 10.76
N GLY A 11 3.86 -3.39 12.05
CA GLY A 11 4.48 -4.63 12.52
C GLY A 11 3.56 -5.85 12.34
N ASP A 12 2.26 -5.70 12.64
CA ASP A 12 1.29 -6.78 12.42
C ASP A 12 1.02 -7.04 10.93
N LEU A 13 1.01 -5.99 10.10
CA LEU A 13 0.95 -6.15 8.64
C LEU A 13 2.13 -6.99 8.12
N ASP A 14 3.36 -6.71 8.56
CA ASP A 14 4.54 -7.50 8.18
C ASP A 14 4.39 -8.97 8.60
N ARG A 15 3.94 -9.23 9.83
CA ARG A 15 3.64 -10.58 10.32
C ARG A 15 2.61 -11.29 9.44
N LEU A 16 1.50 -10.63 9.10
CA LEU A 16 0.43 -11.19 8.26
C LEU A 16 0.92 -11.51 6.84
N VAL A 17 1.78 -10.68 6.25
CA VAL A 17 2.44 -10.96 4.97
C VAL A 17 3.27 -12.23 5.06
N GLN A 18 4.12 -12.36 6.09
CA GLN A 18 4.95 -13.55 6.30
C GLN A 18 4.11 -14.81 6.50
N VAL A 19 3.02 -14.73 7.28
CA VAL A 19 2.07 -15.84 7.48
C VAL A 19 1.44 -16.26 6.16
N ALA A 20 0.92 -15.32 5.37
CA ALA A 20 0.30 -15.62 4.08
C ALA A 20 1.28 -16.30 3.11
N ILE A 21 2.50 -15.77 2.98
CA ILE A 21 3.54 -16.37 2.12
C ILE A 21 3.84 -17.80 2.54
N LYS A 22 4.12 -18.02 3.83
CA LYS A 22 4.46 -19.34 4.36
C LYS A 22 3.30 -20.33 4.19
N ALA A 23 2.07 -19.91 4.47
CA ALA A 23 0.89 -20.74 4.36
C ALA A 23 0.69 -21.23 2.90
N TYR A 24 0.75 -20.33 1.91
CA TYR A 24 0.65 -20.75 0.51
C TYR A 24 1.82 -21.61 0.04
N GLN A 25 3.05 -21.32 0.46
CA GLN A 25 4.22 -22.14 0.13
C GLN A 25 4.14 -23.57 0.70
N THR A 26 3.45 -23.75 1.82
CA THR A 26 3.28 -25.07 2.47
C THR A 26 1.95 -25.75 2.13
N GLY A 27 1.11 -25.13 1.30
CA GLY A 27 -0.19 -25.67 0.89
C GLY A 27 -1.32 -25.49 1.92
N ASP A 28 -1.10 -24.72 2.98
CA ASP A 28 -2.16 -24.35 3.94
C ASP A 28 -2.98 -23.17 3.40
N PHE A 29 -3.84 -23.46 2.42
CA PHE A 29 -4.66 -22.44 1.77
C PHE A 29 -5.64 -21.75 2.74
N GLN A 30 -6.11 -22.46 3.77
CA GLN A 30 -7.04 -21.88 4.74
C GLN A 30 -6.35 -20.81 5.59
N ALA A 31 -5.15 -21.10 6.10
CA ALA A 31 -4.37 -20.11 6.85
C ALA A 31 -3.96 -18.94 5.95
N GLY A 32 -3.59 -19.22 4.70
CA GLY A 32 -3.25 -18.19 3.70
C GLY A 32 -4.42 -17.25 3.42
N ASP A 33 -5.59 -17.81 3.10
CA ASP A 33 -6.80 -17.04 2.79
C ASP A 33 -7.23 -16.18 3.99
N LYS A 34 -7.14 -16.73 5.22
CA LYS A 34 -7.41 -15.97 6.45
C LYS A 34 -6.43 -14.81 6.64
N ALA A 35 -5.12 -15.05 6.50
CA ALA A 35 -4.12 -14.01 6.66
C ALA A 35 -4.27 -12.88 5.63
N VAL A 36 -4.63 -13.21 4.38
CA VAL A 36 -4.91 -12.22 3.33
C VAL A 36 -6.14 -11.37 3.66
N ALA A 37 -7.22 -11.97 4.18
CA ALA A 37 -8.41 -11.23 4.59
C ALA A 37 -8.10 -10.28 5.75
N ASP A 38 -7.40 -10.77 6.77
CA ASP A 38 -6.95 -9.99 7.93
C ASP A 38 -6.03 -8.83 7.52
N LEU A 39 -5.05 -9.08 6.65
CA LEU A 39 -4.15 -8.07 6.12
C LEU A 39 -4.91 -6.99 5.35
N SER A 40 -5.88 -7.37 4.53
CA SER A 40 -6.64 -6.45 3.67
C SER A 40 -7.52 -5.50 4.50
N ASP A 41 -8.21 -6.03 5.52
CA ASP A 41 -9.00 -5.22 6.45
C ASP A 41 -8.09 -4.28 7.25
N LEU A 42 -7.00 -4.81 7.81
CA LEU A 42 -6.08 -4.03 8.62
C LEU A 42 -5.42 -2.90 7.82
N THR A 43 -4.98 -3.19 6.59
CA THR A 43 -4.37 -2.20 5.69
C THR A 43 -5.36 -1.10 5.33
N THR A 44 -6.61 -1.45 5.03
CA THR A 44 -7.66 -0.49 4.69
C THR A 44 -8.01 0.42 5.86
N ARG A 45 -8.09 -0.12 7.08
CA ARG A 45 -8.33 0.67 8.30
C ARG A 45 -7.15 1.58 8.63
N LEU A 46 -5.92 1.08 8.48
CA LEU A 46 -4.72 1.89 8.67
C LEU A 46 -4.69 3.05 7.66
N ASP A 47 -4.91 2.78 6.38
CA ASP A 47 -4.97 3.81 5.32
C ASP A 47 -5.99 4.92 5.63
N ALA A 48 -7.16 4.56 6.16
CA ALA A 48 -8.16 5.53 6.59
C ALA A 48 -7.66 6.40 7.77
N LEU A 49 -7.05 5.79 8.80
CA LEU A 49 -6.50 6.52 9.95
C LEU A 49 -5.42 7.52 9.53
N LEU A 50 -4.59 7.16 8.54
CA LEU A 50 -3.51 8.00 8.01
C LEU A 50 -4.02 9.27 7.32
N GLY A 51 -5.31 9.38 7.04
CA GLY A 51 -5.94 10.63 6.64
C GLY A 51 -5.74 11.77 7.63
N TYR A 52 -5.35 11.49 8.89
CA TYR A 52 -5.00 12.51 9.89
C TYR A 52 -3.54 12.98 9.86
N GLN A 53 -2.65 12.35 9.09
CA GLN A 53 -1.26 12.84 8.93
C GLN A 53 -1.21 14.16 8.17
N GLN A 54 -0.12 14.93 8.32
CA GLN A 54 0.04 16.19 7.60
C GLN A 54 -0.07 15.97 6.09
N GLU A 55 0.77 15.07 5.57
CA GLU A 55 0.81 14.70 4.15
C GLU A 55 0.06 13.39 3.86
N THR A 56 -0.55 13.33 2.69
CA THR A 56 -1.15 12.12 2.10
C THR A 56 -0.73 12.01 0.64
N LEU A 57 -1.01 10.86 -0.01
CA LEU A 57 -0.80 10.76 -1.46
C LEU A 57 -1.62 11.81 -2.23
N SER A 58 -2.82 12.14 -1.74
CA SER A 58 -3.66 13.19 -2.32
C SER A 58 -3.00 14.57 -2.21
N SER A 59 -2.53 15.00 -1.02
CA SER A 59 -1.89 16.32 -0.90
C SER A 59 -0.64 16.43 -1.77
N TRP A 60 0.18 15.38 -1.77
CA TRP A 60 1.40 15.32 -2.60
C TRP A 60 1.12 15.44 -4.10
N ILE A 61 0.11 14.72 -4.59
CA ILE A 61 -0.31 14.77 -6.00
C ILE A 61 -0.95 16.12 -6.33
N ASP A 62 -1.74 16.69 -5.41
CA ASP A 62 -2.43 17.96 -5.63
C ASP A 62 -1.42 19.12 -5.70
N ASP A 63 -0.40 19.12 -4.85
CA ASP A 63 0.71 20.08 -4.89
C ASP A 63 1.51 19.96 -6.21
N ALA A 64 1.84 18.73 -6.63
CA ALA A 64 2.53 18.50 -7.89
C ALA A 64 1.70 18.95 -9.10
N ARG A 65 0.39 18.68 -9.09
CA ARG A 65 -0.53 19.12 -10.14
C ARG A 65 -0.60 20.65 -10.22
N ALA A 66 -0.66 21.32 -9.07
CA ALA A 66 -0.75 22.78 -8.99
C ALA A 66 0.53 23.50 -9.47
N TYR A 67 1.66 22.78 -9.59
CA TYR A 67 2.93 23.32 -10.05
C TYR A 67 3.02 23.46 -11.58
N GLY A 68 2.11 22.85 -12.35
CA GLY A 68 2.12 22.94 -13.81
C GLY A 68 1.29 24.10 -14.37
N ASP A 69 1.81 24.80 -15.38
CA ASP A 69 1.15 25.93 -16.04
C ASP A 69 0.15 25.48 -17.13
N THR A 70 0.29 24.23 -17.60
CA THR A 70 -0.59 23.63 -18.61
C THR A 70 -1.14 22.28 -18.15
N PRO A 71 -2.27 21.79 -18.72
CA PRO A 71 -2.77 20.46 -18.39
C PRO A 71 -1.76 19.33 -18.64
N ALA A 72 -0.93 19.45 -19.69
CA ALA A 72 0.10 18.48 -20.01
C ALA A 72 1.23 18.49 -18.96
N GLU A 73 1.67 19.68 -18.53
CA GLU A 73 2.68 19.83 -17.48
C GLU A 73 2.17 19.38 -16.12
N SER A 74 0.92 19.70 -15.77
CA SER A 74 0.25 19.21 -14.56
C SER A 74 0.23 17.67 -14.53
N ALA A 75 -0.13 17.02 -15.64
CA ALA A 75 -0.12 15.56 -15.73
C ALA A 75 1.30 14.99 -15.58
N TYR A 76 2.29 15.59 -16.25
CA TYR A 76 3.69 15.20 -16.12
C TYR A 76 4.20 15.29 -14.68
N TYR A 77 3.86 16.35 -13.94
CA TYR A 77 4.28 16.45 -12.53
C TYR A 77 3.56 15.46 -11.62
N VAL A 78 2.30 15.13 -11.90
CA VAL A 78 1.60 14.04 -11.18
C VAL A 78 2.29 12.69 -11.40
N GLU A 79 2.67 12.37 -12.64
CA GLU A 79 3.43 11.15 -12.96
C GLU A 79 4.75 11.11 -12.19
N ASN A 80 5.52 12.21 -12.20
CA ASN A 80 6.78 12.31 -11.45
C ASN A 80 6.59 12.19 -9.93
N ALA A 81 5.55 12.83 -9.39
CA ALA A 81 5.22 12.78 -7.97
C ALA A 81 4.89 11.36 -7.52
N LYS A 82 4.10 10.63 -8.30
CA LYS A 82 3.78 9.21 -8.06
C LYS A 82 5.02 8.34 -8.20
N ALA A 83 5.81 8.53 -9.25
CA ALA A 83 7.04 7.78 -9.46
C ALA A 83 8.01 7.93 -8.27
N GLN A 84 8.27 9.16 -7.81
CA GLN A 84 9.21 9.43 -6.72
C GLN A 84 8.92 8.62 -5.45
N VAL A 85 7.65 8.45 -5.07
CA VAL A 85 7.26 7.74 -3.84
C VAL A 85 6.98 6.24 -4.03
N SER A 86 7.18 5.71 -5.25
CA SER A 86 6.93 4.32 -5.62
C SER A 86 8.13 3.69 -6.34
N VAL A 87 8.14 3.70 -7.67
CA VAL A 87 9.16 3.08 -8.54
C VAL A 87 10.44 3.92 -8.69
N TRP A 88 10.42 5.14 -8.13
CA TRP A 88 11.43 6.17 -8.27
C TRP A 88 11.68 6.57 -9.74
N GLY A 89 12.56 5.88 -10.46
CA GLY A 89 12.88 6.17 -11.86
C GLY A 89 13.75 5.10 -12.52
N GLY A 90 13.71 5.05 -13.86
CA GLY A 90 14.43 4.06 -14.66
C GLY A 90 13.80 2.64 -14.64
N LYS A 91 14.49 1.68 -15.26
CA LYS A 91 14.13 0.25 -15.19
C LYS A 91 15.04 -0.46 -14.19
N GLY A 92 14.70 -0.35 -12.91
CA GLY A 92 15.26 -1.17 -11.83
C GLY A 92 16.42 -0.54 -11.05
N ASN A 93 16.27 -0.58 -9.72
CA ASN A 93 17.26 -0.52 -8.62
C ASN A 93 16.86 0.39 -7.45
N LEU A 94 15.79 1.19 -7.59
CA LEU A 94 15.36 2.16 -6.56
C LEU A 94 13.88 2.03 -6.16
N ASN A 95 13.25 0.89 -6.48
CA ASN A 95 11.87 0.61 -6.08
C ASN A 95 11.71 0.77 -4.56
N ASP A 96 10.64 1.45 -4.15
CA ASP A 96 10.28 1.73 -2.77
C ASP A 96 11.31 2.56 -1.96
N TYR A 97 12.37 3.11 -2.60
CA TYR A 97 13.44 3.86 -1.92
C TYR A 97 12.91 5.04 -1.12
N ALA A 98 11.99 5.81 -1.71
CA ALA A 98 11.33 6.93 -1.07
C ALA A 98 9.86 6.61 -0.74
N SER A 99 9.57 5.35 -0.43
CA SER A 99 8.24 4.92 0.04
C SER A 99 7.74 5.78 1.20
N LYS A 100 6.43 5.94 1.27
CA LYS A 100 5.74 6.78 2.26
C LYS A 100 4.63 6.00 2.93
N ALA A 101 4.50 6.18 4.24
CA ALA A 101 3.41 5.63 5.01
C ALA A 101 2.20 6.59 5.02
N TRP A 102 1.74 6.96 3.83
CA TRP A 102 0.66 7.91 3.60
C TRP A 102 -0.66 7.22 3.32
N GLN A 103 -1.77 7.89 3.67
CA GLN A 103 -3.08 7.54 3.12
C GLN A 103 -3.04 7.58 1.59
N GLY A 104 -3.65 6.59 0.96
CA GLY A 104 -3.63 6.36 -0.47
C GLY A 104 -2.55 5.36 -0.86
N MET A 105 -1.33 5.45 -0.30
CA MET A 105 -0.24 4.53 -0.67
C MET A 105 -0.53 3.09 -0.23
N TYR A 106 -1.03 2.89 0.99
CA TYR A 106 -1.38 1.56 1.47
C TYR A 106 -2.48 0.92 0.63
N LYS A 107 -3.59 1.64 0.44
CA LYS A 107 -4.75 1.08 -0.26
C LYS A 107 -4.55 0.92 -1.77
N SER A 108 -3.84 1.85 -2.42
CA SER A 108 -3.73 1.87 -3.88
C SER A 108 -2.42 1.29 -4.44
N PHE A 109 -1.35 1.26 -3.64
CA PHE A 109 -0.05 0.78 -4.10
C PHE A 109 0.41 -0.49 -3.37
N TYR A 110 0.56 -0.45 -2.04
CA TYR A 110 1.13 -1.61 -1.31
C TYR A 110 0.18 -2.81 -1.24
N LEU A 111 -1.09 -2.61 -0.88
CA LEU A 111 -2.06 -3.71 -0.76
C LEU A 111 -2.25 -4.47 -2.08
N PRO A 112 -2.48 -3.82 -3.24
CA PRO A 112 -2.60 -4.54 -4.51
C PRO A 112 -1.35 -5.34 -4.88
N ARG A 113 -0.14 -4.87 -4.53
CA ARG A 113 1.10 -5.62 -4.76
C ARG A 113 1.14 -6.91 -3.95
N TRP A 114 0.80 -6.82 -2.66
CA TRP A 114 0.70 -7.99 -1.79
C TRP A 114 -0.35 -8.97 -2.30
N LEU A 115 -1.55 -8.50 -2.66
CA LEU A 115 -2.62 -9.35 -3.19
C LEU A 115 -2.22 -10.07 -4.49
N LYS A 116 -1.47 -9.41 -5.38
CA LYS A 116 -0.93 -10.04 -6.59
C LYS A 116 0.05 -11.15 -6.26
N LEU A 117 0.97 -10.92 -5.32
CA LEU A 117 1.90 -11.96 -4.86
C LEU A 117 1.16 -13.15 -4.27
N PHE A 118 0.21 -12.90 -3.36
CA PHE A 118 -0.57 -13.96 -2.72
C PHE A 118 -1.40 -14.74 -3.72
N SER A 119 -2.04 -14.07 -4.68
CA SER A 119 -2.78 -14.76 -5.74
C SER A 119 -1.87 -15.66 -6.58
N ALA A 120 -0.64 -15.22 -6.88
CA ALA A 120 0.32 -16.02 -7.64
C ALA A 120 0.83 -17.22 -6.83
N LEU A 121 1.12 -17.04 -5.53
CA LEU A 121 1.52 -18.13 -4.64
C LEU A 121 0.39 -19.14 -4.45
N ARG A 122 -0.83 -18.66 -4.24
CA ARG A 122 -2.03 -19.47 -4.05
C ARG A 122 -2.35 -20.33 -5.27
N ALA A 123 -2.07 -19.85 -6.48
CA ALA A 123 -2.27 -20.62 -7.72
C ALA A 123 -1.31 -21.82 -7.85
N GLY A 124 -0.20 -21.82 -7.10
CA GLY A 124 0.88 -22.81 -7.22
C GLY A 124 1.76 -22.57 -8.44
N GLY A 125 2.92 -23.25 -8.49
CA GLY A 125 3.84 -23.13 -9.63
C GLY A 125 4.43 -21.72 -9.81
N PHE A 126 4.75 -21.04 -8.71
CA PHE A 126 5.20 -19.65 -8.73
C PHE A 126 6.50 -19.46 -9.53
N ASP A 127 6.38 -18.75 -10.65
CA ASP A 127 7.51 -18.30 -11.47
C ASP A 127 7.90 -16.87 -11.06
N GLN A 128 9.02 -16.77 -10.34
CA GLN A 128 9.56 -15.49 -9.86
C GLN A 128 9.89 -14.53 -11.02
N ALA A 129 10.40 -15.02 -12.14
CA ALA A 129 10.82 -14.16 -13.26
C ALA A 129 9.58 -13.57 -13.95
N ALA A 130 8.58 -14.41 -14.25
CA ALA A 130 7.32 -13.96 -14.82
C ALA A 130 6.58 -13.00 -13.86
N PHE A 131 6.56 -13.31 -12.56
CA PHE A 131 5.97 -12.43 -11.56
C PHE A 131 6.67 -11.07 -11.49
N THR A 132 8.00 -11.05 -11.53
CA THR A 132 8.80 -9.81 -11.50
C THR A 132 8.47 -8.90 -12.68
N VAL A 133 8.33 -9.46 -13.88
CA VAL A 133 7.89 -8.71 -15.07
C VAL A 133 6.47 -8.16 -14.89
N SER A 134 5.54 -8.99 -14.43
CA SER A 134 4.14 -8.62 -14.24
C SER A 134 3.98 -7.51 -13.19
N ILE A 135 4.64 -7.63 -12.04
CA ILE A 135 4.51 -6.66 -10.95
C ILE A 135 5.16 -5.33 -11.33
N THR A 136 6.33 -5.35 -11.99
CA THR A 136 7.00 -4.13 -12.46
C THR A 136 6.13 -3.39 -13.48
N THR A 137 5.51 -4.12 -14.42
CA THR A 137 4.58 -3.52 -15.40
C THR A 137 3.42 -2.84 -14.68
N TRP A 138 2.79 -3.54 -13.73
CA TRP A 138 1.69 -2.97 -12.96
C TRP A 138 2.10 -1.75 -12.12
N GLU A 139 3.30 -1.75 -11.53
CA GLU A 139 3.81 -0.61 -10.75
C GLU A 139 3.98 0.63 -11.64
N HIS A 140 4.46 0.47 -12.88
CA HIS A 140 4.52 1.57 -13.85
C HIS A 140 3.14 2.00 -14.36
N ASP A 141 2.22 1.06 -14.58
CA ASP A 141 0.84 1.39 -14.94
C ASP A 141 0.15 2.18 -13.83
N TRP A 142 0.39 1.81 -12.57
CA TRP A 142 -0.10 2.55 -11.40
C TRP A 142 0.42 3.98 -11.40
N VAL A 143 1.69 4.24 -11.74
CA VAL A 143 2.22 5.61 -11.85
C VAL A 143 1.47 6.43 -12.90
N ASN A 144 1.20 5.82 -14.06
CA ASN A 144 0.56 6.49 -15.19
C ASN A 144 -0.97 6.49 -15.14
N ASP A 145 -1.57 5.88 -14.12
CA ASP A 145 -3.03 5.89 -14.00
C ASP A 145 -3.57 7.31 -13.76
N GLY A 146 -4.77 7.56 -14.27
CA GLY A 146 -5.51 8.80 -14.03
C GLY A 146 -6.32 8.77 -12.74
N GLN A 147 -5.96 7.93 -11.76
CA GLN A 147 -6.74 7.79 -10.53
C GLN A 147 -6.71 9.08 -9.72
N VAL A 148 -7.90 9.55 -9.33
CA VAL A 148 -8.04 10.67 -8.40
C VAL A 148 -7.98 10.14 -6.97
N TYR A 149 -7.08 10.71 -6.18
CA TYR A 149 -6.92 10.41 -4.77
C TYR A 149 -7.59 11.51 -3.95
N THR A 150 -8.35 11.11 -2.92
CA THR A 150 -9.02 12.07 -2.05
C THR A 150 -8.72 11.73 -0.61
N ARG A 151 -8.26 12.73 0.13
CA ARG A 151 -8.05 12.61 1.56
C ARG A 151 -9.38 12.35 2.26
N SER A 152 -9.46 11.28 3.03
CA SER A 152 -10.62 10.94 3.87
C SER A 152 -10.18 10.76 5.31
N LYS A 153 -10.99 11.21 6.27
CA LYS A 153 -10.68 11.11 7.70
C LYS A 153 -11.81 10.36 8.39
N PRO A 154 -11.56 9.31 9.18
CA PRO A 154 -12.61 8.74 10.03
C PRO A 154 -13.14 9.82 10.97
N SER A 155 -14.43 9.82 11.28
CA SER A 155 -15.05 10.87 12.12
C SER A 155 -14.47 10.95 13.53
N ASP A 156 -14.01 9.81 14.06
CA ASP A 156 -13.35 9.70 15.37
C ASP A 156 -11.99 8.99 15.23
N PRO A 157 -10.86 9.73 15.27
CA PRO A 157 -9.53 9.15 15.15
C PRO A 157 -9.12 8.31 16.37
N ILE A 158 -9.67 8.61 17.56
CA ILE A 158 -9.35 7.88 18.78
C ILE A 158 -10.05 6.51 18.75
N ALA A 159 -11.33 6.48 18.39
CA ALA A 159 -12.06 5.23 18.21
C ALA A 159 -11.43 4.37 17.09
N ALA A 160 -11.06 4.98 15.95
CA ALA A 160 -10.39 4.28 14.86
C ALA A 160 -9.03 3.68 15.30
N ALA A 161 -8.23 4.46 16.04
CA ALA A 161 -6.96 3.97 16.58
C ALA A 161 -7.16 2.85 17.61
N ARG A 162 -8.17 2.93 18.48
CA ARG A 162 -8.49 1.87 19.46
C ARG A 162 -8.85 0.55 18.78
N VAL A 163 -9.67 0.59 17.72
CA VAL A 163 -10.03 -0.62 16.97
C VAL A 163 -8.78 -1.29 16.40
N LEU A 164 -7.85 -0.52 15.85
CA LEU A 164 -6.58 -1.03 15.32
C LEU A 164 -5.69 -1.62 16.41
N LEU A 165 -5.58 -0.96 17.56
CA LEU A 165 -4.73 -1.41 18.66
C LEU A 165 -5.30 -2.62 19.40
N ALA A 166 -6.62 -2.71 19.57
CA ALA A 166 -7.28 -3.86 20.21
C ALA A 166 -7.02 -5.18 19.46
N ARG A 167 -6.83 -5.11 18.13
CA ARG A 167 -6.41 -6.27 17.34
C ARG A 167 -5.07 -6.82 17.80
N LEU A 168 -4.11 -5.94 18.11
CA LEU A 168 -2.76 -6.33 18.53
C LEU A 168 -2.76 -6.98 19.91
N GLU A 169 -3.68 -6.57 20.78
CA GLU A 169 -3.82 -7.10 22.16
C GLU A 169 -4.40 -8.53 22.18
N GLY A 170 -5.16 -8.92 21.14
CA GLY A 170 -5.72 -10.27 21.02
C GLY A 170 -4.78 -11.31 20.42
N GLU A 171 -3.58 -10.92 20.01
CA GLU A 171 -2.54 -11.79 19.44
C GLU A 171 -1.35 -12.04 20.39
N ALA A 172 -1.37 -11.43 21.59
CA ALA A 172 -0.34 -11.55 22.63
C ALA A 172 -0.59 -12.72 23.60
#